data_AF-A0A2P8FDZ9-F1
#
_entry.id   AF-A0A2P8FDZ9-F1
#
_cell.length_a   1.000
_cell.length_b   1.000
_cell.length_c   1.000
_cell.angle_alpha   90.00
_cell.angle_beta   90.00
_cell.angle_gamma   90.00
#
_symmetry.space_group_name_H-M   'P 1'
#
loop_
_entity.id
_entity.type
_entity.pdbx_description
1 polymer ?
#
loop_
_entity_poly.entity_id
_entity_poly.type
_entity_poly.pdbx_seq_one_letter_code
_entity_poly.pdbx_strand_id
1 'polypeptide(L)'
;METIKQISLNSECVVITARQVMLSNSTFNDVNMSNVSISDANLSDLKIEGAQLGGAVFENIGMCPPDHPMYDPNAEQRPLHFEHCDLHNSKFVNCDLRGVEFSGCNIEGLRIDGVLVSELLAGRK
;
A
#
# COMPACT_ATOMS: atom_id res chain seq x y z
N MET A 1 22.57 23.75 -9.45
CA MET A 1 22.32 22.34 -9.15
C MET A 1 22.52 22.18 -7.65
N GLU A 2 21.47 21.90 -6.89
CA GLU A 2 21.62 21.51 -5.49
C GLU A 2 22.31 20.16 -5.40
N THR A 3 23.33 20.07 -4.53
CA THR A 3 23.99 18.80 -4.23
C THR A 3 23.02 17.96 -3.40
N ILE A 4 22.58 16.83 -3.94
CA ILE A 4 21.80 15.85 -3.18
C ILE A 4 22.67 15.37 -2.02
N LYS A 5 22.23 15.61 -0.79
CA LYS A 5 22.87 15.04 0.40
C LYS A 5 22.37 13.60 0.55
N GLN A 6 23.19 12.64 0.15
CA GLN A 6 22.89 11.21 0.30
C GLN A 6 23.44 10.68 1.62
N ILE A 7 22.68 9.82 2.30
CA ILE A 7 23.14 9.00 3.41
C ILE A 7 23.11 7.55 2.94
N SER A 8 24.22 6.84 3.07
CA SER A 8 24.32 5.41 2.76
C SER A 8 24.40 4.60 4.05
N LEU A 9 23.57 3.56 4.12
CA LEU A 9 23.49 2.63 5.25
C LEU A 9 24.04 1.29 4.81
N ASN A 10 24.63 0.53 5.73
CA ASN A 10 25.21 -0.78 5.45
C ASN A 10 24.55 -1.87 6.30
N SER A 11 24.97 -3.12 6.13
CA SER A 11 24.39 -4.28 6.81
C SER A 11 24.55 -4.27 8.34
N GLU A 12 25.36 -3.38 8.92
CA GLU A 12 25.52 -3.24 10.37
C GLU A 12 24.45 -2.31 10.98
N CYS A 13 23.73 -1.55 10.15
CA CYS A 13 22.62 -0.71 10.60
C CYS A 13 21.40 -1.57 10.95
N VAL A 14 21.13 -1.73 12.25
CA VAL A 14 20.00 -2.54 12.73
C VAL A 14 18.72 -1.73 12.91
N VAL A 15 18.83 -0.47 13.38
CA VAL A 15 17.67 0.39 13.67
C VAL A 15 17.92 1.79 13.14
N ILE A 16 16.96 2.31 12.38
CA ILE A 16 16.97 3.67 11.85
C ILE A 16 15.68 4.37 12.26
N THR A 17 15.79 5.61 12.72
CA THR A 17 14.63 6.48 12.97
C THR A 17 14.79 7.74 12.14
N ALA A 18 13.76 8.06 11.35
CA ALA A 18 13.71 9.24 10.51
C ALA A 18 12.46 10.05 10.84
N ARG A 19 12.59 11.37 11.04
CA ARG A 19 11.49 12.28 11.41
C ARG A 19 11.58 13.55 10.60
N GLN A 20 10.47 13.95 9.97
CA GLN A 20 10.38 15.18 9.18
C GLN A 20 11.46 15.28 8.08
N VAL A 21 11.81 14.14 7.48
CA VAL A 21 12.78 14.07 6.38
C VAL A 21 12.08 13.91 5.04
N MET A 22 12.71 14.39 3.97
CA MET A 22 12.32 14.06 2.61
C MET A 22 13.20 12.91 2.11
N LEU A 23 12.57 11.77 1.80
CA LEU A 23 13.23 10.59 1.23
C LEU A 23 12.86 10.36 -0.24
N SER A 24 12.40 11.38 -0.93
CA SER A 24 12.05 11.31 -2.35
C SER A 24 13.21 10.74 -3.17
N ASN A 25 12.91 9.79 -4.06
CA ASN A 25 13.88 9.07 -4.89
C ASN A 25 14.89 8.19 -4.12
N SER A 26 14.64 7.86 -2.86
CA SER A 26 15.47 6.91 -2.11
C SER A 26 15.22 5.47 -2.58
N THR A 27 16.24 4.62 -2.47
CA THR A 27 16.16 3.19 -2.79
C THR A 27 16.49 2.34 -1.56
N PHE A 28 15.79 1.22 -1.42
CA PHE A 28 15.97 0.25 -0.35
C PHE A 28 16.07 -1.14 -0.98
N ASN A 29 17.28 -1.55 -1.34
CA ASN A 29 17.53 -2.84 -2.01
C ASN A 29 18.10 -3.84 -1.00
N ASP A 30 17.62 -5.09 -1.05
CA ASP A 30 18.08 -6.19 -0.19
C ASP A 30 18.03 -5.86 1.32
N VAL A 31 17.00 -5.11 1.74
CA VAL A 31 16.80 -4.72 3.13
C VAL A 31 15.82 -5.65 3.84
N ASN A 32 16.05 -5.86 5.15
CA ASN A 32 15.03 -6.42 6.03
C ASN A 32 14.24 -5.28 6.68
N MET A 33 12.98 -5.11 6.27
CA MET A 33 12.04 -4.14 6.85
C MET A 33 10.98 -4.77 7.75
N SER A 34 11.22 -6.00 8.25
CA SER A 34 10.32 -6.62 9.22
C SER A 34 10.15 -5.71 10.44
N ASN A 35 8.90 -5.53 10.87
CA ASN A 35 8.51 -4.68 12.00
C ASN A 35 8.81 -3.17 11.84
N VAL A 36 9.10 -2.69 10.61
CA VAL A 36 9.19 -1.26 10.35
C VAL A 36 7.78 -0.66 10.34
N SER A 37 7.60 0.47 11.03
CA SER A 37 6.37 1.27 11.00
C SER A 37 6.59 2.53 10.19
N ILE A 38 5.65 2.82 9.29
CA ILE A 38 5.59 4.06 8.53
C ILE A 38 4.25 4.73 8.87
N SER A 39 4.30 5.92 9.46
CA SER A 39 3.12 6.70 9.85
C SER A 39 3.28 8.15 9.42
N ASP A 40 2.15 8.83 9.19
CA ASP A 40 2.10 10.25 8.81
C ASP A 40 3.01 10.60 7.62
N ALA A 41 3.08 9.68 6.64
CA ALA A 41 3.98 9.78 5.50
C ALA A 41 3.19 9.90 4.19
N ASN A 42 3.72 10.70 3.25
CA ASN A 42 3.28 10.64 1.87
C ASN A 42 3.98 9.47 1.17
N LEU A 43 3.20 8.43 0.84
CA LEU A 43 3.65 7.23 0.11
C LEU A 43 3.20 7.21 -1.35
N SER A 44 2.83 8.37 -1.89
CA SER A 44 2.50 8.48 -3.31
C SER A 44 3.66 7.97 -4.17
N ASP A 45 3.35 7.17 -5.17
CA ASP A 45 4.31 6.57 -6.10
C ASP A 45 5.33 5.61 -5.46
N LEU A 46 5.09 5.15 -4.21
CA LEU A 46 5.88 4.10 -3.59
C LEU A 46 5.77 2.81 -4.42
N LYS A 47 6.92 2.24 -4.78
CA LYS A 47 7.02 0.94 -5.44
C LYS A 47 7.66 -0.09 -4.51
N ILE A 48 6.95 -1.19 -4.29
CA ILE A 48 7.46 -2.37 -3.58
C ILE A 48 7.43 -3.54 -4.57
N GLU A 49 8.60 -4.07 -4.91
CA GLU A 49 8.77 -5.15 -5.88
C GLU A 49 9.63 -6.26 -5.29
N GLY A 50 9.25 -7.52 -5.53
CA GLY A 50 10.02 -8.68 -5.05
C GLY A 50 10.09 -8.84 -3.53
N ALA A 51 9.20 -8.19 -2.78
CA ALA A 51 9.20 -8.19 -1.31
C ALA A 51 8.22 -9.21 -0.71
N GLN A 52 8.54 -9.68 0.50
CA GLN A 52 7.60 -10.44 1.33
C GLN A 52 6.68 -9.46 2.09
N LEU A 53 5.38 -9.49 1.79
CA LEU A 53 4.35 -8.65 2.42
C LEU A 53 3.43 -9.41 3.38
N GLY A 54 3.73 -10.68 3.68
CA GLY A 54 2.93 -11.50 4.59
C GLY A 54 2.81 -10.85 5.97
N GLY A 55 1.58 -10.56 6.39
CA GLY A 55 1.28 -9.90 7.66
C GLY A 55 1.43 -8.39 7.66
N ALA A 56 1.75 -7.75 6.53
CA ALA A 56 1.73 -6.29 6.43
C ALA A 56 0.31 -5.75 6.64
N VAL A 57 0.22 -4.59 7.31
CA VAL A 57 -1.04 -3.93 7.63
C VAL A 57 -1.04 -2.54 7.00
N PHE A 58 -2.05 -2.27 6.18
CA PHE A 58 -2.27 -0.97 5.52
C PHE A 58 -3.55 -0.36 6.08
N GLU A 59 -3.41 0.50 7.08
CA GLU A 59 -4.53 1.15 7.79
C GLU A 59 -4.50 2.66 7.57
N ASN A 60 -5.67 3.27 7.43
CA ASN A 60 -5.83 4.72 7.22
C ASN A 60 -5.02 5.26 6.03
N ILE A 61 -4.91 4.47 4.96
CA ILE A 61 -4.25 4.87 3.72
C ILE A 61 -5.26 5.58 2.81
N GLY A 62 -4.93 6.80 2.39
CA GLY A 62 -5.74 7.59 1.47
C GLY A 62 -5.34 9.06 1.48
N MET A 63 -6.19 9.88 0.86
CA MET A 63 -6.04 11.33 0.89
C MET A 63 -6.35 11.90 2.29
N CYS A 64 -5.83 13.10 2.53
CA CYS A 64 -6.12 13.85 3.75
C CYS A 64 -7.64 14.05 3.93
N PRO A 65 -8.20 13.93 5.14
CA PRO A 65 -9.60 14.24 5.40
C PRO A 65 -9.86 15.76 5.41
N PRO A 66 -11.12 16.22 5.27
CA PRO A 66 -11.46 17.65 5.15
C PRO A 66 -10.96 18.59 6.26
N ASP A 67 -10.71 18.07 7.46
CA ASP A 67 -10.22 18.80 8.62
C ASP A 67 -8.69 18.84 8.74
N HIS A 68 -7.96 18.19 7.81
CA HIS A 68 -6.51 18.13 7.82
C HIS A 68 -5.88 19.35 7.09
N PRO A 69 -4.75 19.93 7.57
CA PRO A 69 -4.13 21.12 6.97
C PRO A 69 -3.72 20.98 5.49
N MET A 70 -3.50 19.76 5.04
CA MET A 70 -3.12 19.44 3.65
C MET A 70 -4.29 18.91 2.81
N TYR A 71 -5.53 19.07 3.29
CA TYR A 71 -6.72 18.71 2.52
C TYR A 71 -6.83 19.56 1.26
N ASP A 72 -7.06 18.90 0.13
CA ASP A 72 -7.44 19.54 -1.12
C ASP A 72 -8.71 18.87 -1.64
N PRO A 73 -9.85 19.59 -1.70
CA PRO A 73 -11.12 19.03 -2.18
C PRO A 73 -11.11 18.68 -3.67
N ASN A 74 -10.12 19.15 -4.42
CA ASN A 74 -9.95 18.83 -5.84
C ASN A 74 -8.90 17.73 -6.08
N ALA A 75 -8.23 17.27 -5.03
CA ALA A 75 -7.22 16.24 -5.19
C ALA A 75 -7.87 14.87 -5.40
N GLU A 76 -7.41 14.18 -6.43
CA GLU A 76 -7.86 12.83 -6.77
C GLU A 76 -6.84 11.81 -6.28
N GLN A 77 -7.32 10.80 -5.56
CA GLN A 77 -6.51 9.66 -5.17
C GLN A 77 -6.08 8.91 -6.44
N ARG A 78 -4.76 8.78 -6.64
CA ARG A 78 -4.25 7.89 -7.68
C ARG A 78 -4.56 6.44 -7.29
N PRO A 79 -4.95 5.59 -8.26
CA PRO A 79 -5.29 4.20 -7.97
C PRO A 79 -4.10 3.44 -7.38
N LEU A 80 -4.40 2.51 -6.47
CA LEU A 80 -3.44 1.52 -6.00
C LEU A 80 -3.42 0.34 -6.97
N HIS A 81 -2.24 -0.19 -7.24
CA HIS A 81 -2.03 -1.32 -8.13
C HIS A 81 -1.43 -2.50 -7.37
N PHE A 82 -2.08 -3.66 -7.48
CA PHE A 82 -1.58 -4.93 -6.95
C PHE A 82 -1.40 -5.89 -8.13
N GLU A 83 -0.20 -5.88 -8.71
CA GLU A 83 0.13 -6.68 -9.88
C GLU A 83 0.99 -7.88 -9.46
N HIS A 84 0.65 -9.06 -9.96
CA HIS A 84 1.38 -10.31 -9.66
C HIS A 84 1.58 -10.57 -8.15
N CYS A 85 0.65 -10.12 -7.32
CA CYS A 85 0.68 -10.27 -5.87
C CYS A 85 -0.11 -11.51 -5.44
N ASP A 86 0.43 -12.24 -4.47
CA ASP A 86 -0.35 -13.24 -3.74
C ASP A 86 -1.04 -12.59 -2.54
N LEU A 87 -2.37 -12.46 -2.62
CA LEU A 87 -3.22 -11.85 -1.60
C LEU A 87 -4.18 -12.88 -0.96
N HIS A 88 -3.93 -14.18 -1.09
CA HIS A 88 -4.81 -15.21 -0.52
C HIS A 88 -5.03 -14.99 0.99
N ASN A 89 -6.25 -15.26 1.47
CA ASN A 89 -6.68 -15.04 2.86
C ASN A 89 -6.61 -13.59 3.38
N SER A 90 -6.31 -12.60 2.53
CA SER A 90 -6.33 -11.19 2.91
C SER A 90 -7.75 -10.68 3.14
N LYS A 91 -7.89 -9.60 3.91
CA LYS A 91 -9.17 -8.95 4.19
C LYS A 91 -9.09 -7.46 3.86
N PHE A 92 -10.10 -6.98 3.16
CA PHE A 92 -10.35 -5.56 2.95
C PHE A 92 -11.54 -5.18 3.84
N VAL A 93 -11.27 -4.55 4.97
CA VAL A 93 -12.28 -4.23 6.00
C VAL A 93 -12.45 -2.72 6.04
N ASN A 94 -13.68 -2.23 5.87
CA ASN A 94 -14.00 -0.80 5.84
C ASN A 94 -13.19 -0.01 4.79
N CYS A 95 -12.89 -0.64 3.65
CA CYS A 95 -12.19 -0.01 2.54
C CYS A 95 -13.19 0.55 1.52
N ASP A 96 -12.88 1.71 0.93
CA ASP A 96 -13.54 2.14 -0.30
C ASP A 96 -12.96 1.36 -1.49
N LEU A 97 -13.75 0.43 -2.02
CA LEU A 97 -13.36 -0.41 -3.17
C LEU A 97 -14.04 0.03 -4.47
N ARG A 98 -14.62 1.23 -4.53
CA ARG A 98 -15.24 1.75 -5.76
C ARG A 98 -14.19 1.83 -6.87
N GLY A 99 -14.53 1.32 -8.05
CA GLY A 99 -13.65 1.31 -9.22
C GLY A 99 -12.53 0.26 -9.18
N VAL A 100 -12.45 -0.58 -8.14
CA VAL A 100 -11.49 -1.69 -8.12
C VAL A 100 -11.90 -2.75 -9.15
N GLU A 101 -10.92 -3.16 -9.95
CA GLU A 101 -11.08 -4.20 -10.96
C GLU A 101 -10.22 -5.43 -10.60
N PHE A 102 -10.81 -6.62 -10.73
CA PHE A 102 -10.10 -7.90 -10.61
C PHE A 102 -9.96 -8.53 -11.99
N SER A 103 -8.79 -8.38 -12.60
CA SER A 103 -8.52 -8.84 -13.97
C SER A 103 -7.41 -9.90 -13.97
N GLY A 104 -7.73 -11.08 -14.51
CA GLY A 104 -6.80 -12.23 -14.53
C GLY A 104 -6.51 -12.85 -13.15
N CYS A 105 -7.28 -12.50 -12.11
CA CYS A 105 -7.10 -13.02 -10.76
C CYS A 105 -7.77 -14.40 -10.57
N ASN A 106 -7.17 -15.25 -9.72
CA ASN A 106 -7.91 -16.37 -9.13
C ASN A 106 -8.86 -15.82 -8.05
N ILE A 107 -10.17 -15.88 -8.31
CA ILE A 107 -11.22 -15.40 -7.38
C ILE A 107 -11.91 -16.53 -6.61
N GLU A 108 -11.37 -17.75 -6.64
CA GLU A 108 -11.90 -18.86 -5.85
C GLU A 108 -11.89 -18.51 -4.35
N GLY A 109 -13.04 -18.71 -3.69
CA GLY A 109 -13.21 -18.40 -2.27
C GLY A 109 -13.38 -16.91 -1.95
N LEU A 110 -13.30 -16.00 -2.93
CA LEU A 110 -13.53 -14.56 -2.73
C LEU A 110 -14.94 -14.31 -2.18
N ARG A 111 -15.04 -13.46 -1.16
CA ARG A 111 -16.29 -13.11 -0.49
C ARG A 111 -16.55 -11.61 -0.48
N ILE A 112 -17.82 -11.24 -0.69
CA ILE A 112 -18.34 -9.89 -0.46
C ILE A 112 -19.39 -10.00 0.64
N ASP A 113 -19.18 -9.30 1.76
CA ASP A 113 -20.02 -9.38 2.96
C ASP A 113 -20.32 -10.82 3.41
N GLY A 114 -19.32 -11.69 3.33
CA GLY A 114 -19.40 -13.09 3.72
C GLY A 114 -20.03 -14.03 2.68
N VAL A 115 -20.58 -13.51 1.58
CA VAL A 115 -21.18 -14.29 0.49
C VAL A 115 -20.14 -14.60 -0.57
N LEU A 116 -20.10 -15.84 -1.08
CA LEU A 116 -19.16 -16.22 -2.13
C LEU A 116 -19.50 -15.51 -3.45
N VAL A 117 -18.47 -14.95 -4.11
CA VAL A 117 -18.66 -14.32 -5.42
C VAL A 117 -19.17 -15.32 -6.47
N SER A 118 -18.76 -16.58 -6.39
CA SER A 118 -19.29 -17.65 -7.27
C SER A 118 -20.80 -17.83 -7.13
N GLU A 119 -21.36 -17.69 -5.93
CA GLU A 119 -22.81 -17.76 -5.68
C GLU A 119 -23.54 -16.52 -6.23
N LEU A 120 -22.97 -15.33 -6.01
CA LEU A 120 -23.50 -14.07 -6.55
C LEU A 120 -23.57 -14.07 -8.08
N LEU A 121 -22.58 -14.66 -8.75
CA LEU A 121 -22.52 -14.79 -10.20
C LEU A 121 -23.45 -15.88 -10.74
N ALA A 122 -23.65 -16.98 -10.00
CA ALA A 122 -24.54 -18.06 -10.40
C ALA A 122 -26.01 -17.61 -10.49
N GLY A 123 -26.42 -16.68 -9.62
CA GLY A 123 -27.76 -16.09 -9.63
C GLY A 123 -28.03 -15.08 -10.76
N ARG A 124 -27.05 -14.77 -11.62
CA ARG A 124 -27.21 -13.87 -12.78
C ARG A 124 -27.61 -14.59 -14.07
N LYS A 125 -28.10 -15.83 -13.99
CA LYS A 125 -28.69 -16.55 -15.13
C LYS A 125 -30.16 -16.23 -15.31
#